data_AF-A0A7K0KCU0-F1
#
_entry.id   AF-A0A7K0KCU0-F1
#
_cell.length_a   1.000
_cell.length_b   1.000
_cell.length_c   1.000
_cell.angle_alpha   90.00
_cell.angle_beta   90.00
_cell.angle_gamma   90.00
#
_symmetry.space_group_name_H-M   'P 1'
#
loop_
_entity.id
_entity.type
_entity.pdbx_description
1 polymer ?
#
loop_
_entity_poly.entity_id
_entity_poly.type
_entity_poly.pdbx_seq_one_letter_code
_entity_poly.pdbx_strand_id
1 'polypeptide(L)'
;MKHSHSSIIFIMCTALAFLFVGSGSAYAQKKVHDSQKEKQWRSMETGPWDFEPGWYYYFLHKNYSGAETYWKWSGFKSGYRVRFKEHKSNVKTVMPRRIAQEELQKEKVKKAEEERVKVKEMHDEEVVRAADRNVDLVYSSFKDDFNRMQGAITEGLSYCLTKSKGKLYPQVNEFQRQNDMICQSIAYTHKQGIGNELENSKRQEAYVEYKKQMEELVSRVAHLVGMAQQYY
;
A
#
# COMPACT_ATOMS: atom_id res chain seq x y z
N MET A 1 12.39 -60.66 -26.39
CA MET A 1 13.04 -59.32 -26.34
C MET A 1 12.50 -58.36 -25.27
N LYS A 2 11.44 -58.68 -24.50
CA LYS A 2 10.88 -57.74 -23.49
C LYS A 2 11.60 -57.71 -22.13
N HIS A 3 12.31 -58.76 -21.75
CA HIS A 3 13.01 -58.81 -20.44
C HIS A 3 14.31 -57.97 -20.38
N SER A 4 14.98 -57.74 -21.52
CA SER A 4 16.26 -57.01 -21.54
C SER A 4 16.10 -55.51 -21.27
N HIS A 5 14.99 -54.90 -21.67
CA HIS A 5 14.77 -53.47 -21.50
C HIS A 5 14.42 -53.10 -20.04
N SER A 6 13.70 -53.97 -19.32
CA SER A 6 13.36 -53.75 -17.91
C SER A 6 14.60 -53.77 -17.00
N SER A 7 15.56 -54.65 -17.26
CA SER A 7 16.80 -54.73 -16.47
C SER A 7 17.72 -53.52 -16.70
N ILE A 8 17.79 -53.00 -17.93
CA ILE A 8 18.60 -51.81 -18.25
C ILE A 8 18.03 -50.56 -17.58
N ILE A 9 16.70 -50.41 -17.56
CA ILE A 9 16.03 -49.30 -16.88
C ILE A 9 16.24 -49.38 -15.37
N PHE A 10 16.18 -50.59 -14.78
CA PHE A 10 16.44 -50.78 -13.35
C PHE A 10 17.88 -50.40 -12.98
N ILE A 11 18.86 -50.82 -13.79
CA ILE A 11 20.29 -50.51 -13.58
C ILE A 11 20.54 -49.00 -13.71
N MET A 12 19.96 -48.34 -14.71
CA MET A 12 20.02 -46.88 -14.90
C MET A 12 19.39 -46.12 -13.73
N CYS A 13 18.21 -46.54 -13.25
CA CYS A 13 17.56 -45.92 -12.10
C CYS A 13 18.36 -46.13 -10.80
N THR A 14 19.00 -47.29 -10.61
CA THR A 14 19.89 -47.50 -9.46
C THR A 14 21.18 -46.68 -9.56
N ALA A 15 21.76 -46.51 -10.75
CA ALA A 15 22.95 -45.68 -10.95
C ALA A 15 22.66 -44.19 -10.72
N LEU A 16 21.51 -43.70 -11.20
CA LEU A 16 21.02 -42.35 -10.92
C LEU A 16 20.70 -42.12 -9.44
N ALA A 17 20.15 -43.12 -8.75
CA ALA A 17 19.93 -43.07 -7.31
C ALA A 17 21.26 -43.04 -6.52
N PHE A 18 22.28 -43.80 -6.95
CA PHE A 18 23.62 -43.75 -6.35
C PHE A 18 24.33 -42.40 -6.58
N LEU A 19 24.14 -41.77 -7.74
CA LEU A 19 24.68 -40.42 -8.03
C LEU A 19 24.01 -39.32 -7.18
N PHE A 20 22.71 -39.47 -6.87
CA PHE A 20 21.99 -38.54 -5.99
C PHE A 20 22.29 -38.75 -4.50
N VAL A 21 22.52 -39.99 -4.06
CA VAL A 21 22.88 -40.30 -2.65
C VAL A 21 24.34 -39.96 -2.35
N GLY A 22 25.26 -40.09 -3.32
CA GLY A 22 26.69 -39.80 -3.14
C GLY A 22 27.08 -38.33 -3.13
N SER A 23 26.17 -37.43 -3.53
CA SER A 23 26.46 -35.98 -3.63
C SER A 23 25.94 -35.17 -2.42
N GLY A 24 25.32 -35.85 -1.45
CA GLY A 24 24.70 -35.25 -0.27
C GLY A 24 25.65 -35.11 0.92
N SER A 25 26.86 -34.59 0.74
CA SER A 25 27.60 -34.03 1.88
C SER A 25 26.92 -32.72 2.26
N ALA A 26 25.81 -32.82 2.98
CA ALA A 26 25.27 -31.73 3.78
C ALA A 26 26.28 -31.45 4.89
N TYR A 27 27.36 -30.73 4.55
CA TYR A 27 28.19 -30.05 5.54
C TYR A 27 27.30 -28.97 6.17
N ALA A 28 26.49 -29.37 7.14
CA ALA A 28 26.03 -28.46 8.16
C ALA A 28 27.29 -27.75 8.68
N GLN A 29 27.40 -26.45 8.44
CA GLN A 29 28.54 -25.66 8.89
C GLN A 29 28.59 -25.78 10.41
N LYS A 30 29.47 -26.66 10.92
CA LYS A 30 29.71 -26.77 12.36
C LYS A 30 30.26 -25.41 12.80
N LYS A 31 29.60 -24.75 13.77
CA LYS A 31 30.11 -23.53 14.37
C LYS A 31 31.43 -23.86 15.06
N VAL A 32 32.55 -23.59 14.40
CA VAL A 32 33.90 -23.73 14.95
C VAL A 32 34.24 -22.43 15.67
N HIS A 33 34.47 -22.51 16.97
CA HIS A 33 34.89 -21.37 17.76
C HIS A 33 36.42 -21.25 17.72
N ASP A 34 36.91 -20.11 17.25
CA ASP A 34 38.33 -19.76 17.19
C ASP A 34 38.53 -18.54 18.09
N SER A 35 39.26 -18.76 19.20
CA SER A 35 39.46 -17.75 20.23
C SER A 35 40.27 -16.55 19.73
N GLN A 36 41.14 -16.73 18.72
CA GLN A 36 41.93 -15.63 18.16
C GLN A 36 41.07 -14.76 17.23
N LYS A 37 40.16 -15.38 16.45
CA LYS A 37 39.18 -14.64 15.64
C LYS A 37 38.17 -13.89 16.50
N GLU A 38 37.72 -14.50 17.61
CA GLU A 38 36.87 -13.81 18.57
C GLU A 38 37.57 -12.60 19.18
N LYS A 39 38.83 -12.74 19.63
CA LYS A 39 39.63 -11.62 20.14
C LYS A 39 39.81 -10.53 19.10
N GLN A 40 40.04 -10.89 17.84
CA GLN A 40 40.14 -9.94 16.74
C GLN A 40 38.83 -9.17 16.52
N TRP A 41 37.69 -9.86 16.45
CA TRP A 41 36.38 -9.22 16.34
C TRP A 41 36.07 -8.33 17.55
N ARG A 42 36.33 -8.81 18.76
CA ARG A 42 36.12 -8.04 19.99
C ARG A 42 36.99 -6.77 20.01
N SER A 43 38.23 -6.86 19.53
CA SER A 43 39.14 -5.70 19.39
C SER A 43 38.65 -4.67 18.38
N MET A 44 37.92 -5.10 17.34
CA MET A 44 37.32 -4.19 16.36
C MET A 44 36.08 -3.48 16.90
N GLU A 45 35.42 -4.02 17.92
CA GLU A 45 34.20 -3.45 18.50
C GLU A 45 34.50 -2.57 19.71
N THR A 46 34.91 -3.15 20.84
CA THR A 46 35.07 -2.45 22.13
C THR A 46 36.16 -3.04 23.04
N GLY A 47 36.82 -4.11 22.61
CA GLY A 47 37.81 -4.86 23.40
C GLY A 47 39.25 -4.35 23.26
N PRO A 48 40.16 -4.81 24.14
CA PRO A 48 41.58 -4.51 24.03
C PRO A 48 42.16 -5.14 22.75
N TRP A 49 43.06 -4.42 22.07
CA TRP A 49 43.80 -4.95 20.90
C TRP A 49 44.80 -6.03 21.32
N ASP A 50 44.29 -7.25 21.48
CA ASP A 50 45.04 -8.41 21.98
C ASP A 50 44.74 -9.65 21.10
N PHE A 51 45.38 -9.73 19.93
CA PHE A 51 45.27 -10.87 19.03
C PHE A 51 46.64 -11.34 18.53
N GLU A 52 46.76 -12.64 18.27
CA GLU A 52 48.00 -13.29 17.84
C GLU A 52 47.87 -13.84 16.40
N PRO A 53 48.98 -14.02 15.65
CA PRO A 53 50.37 -13.80 16.06
C PRO A 53 50.84 -12.34 15.88
N GLY A 54 51.30 -11.70 16.96
CA GLY A 54 51.68 -10.27 16.94
C GLY A 54 52.84 -9.94 15.98
N TRP A 55 53.81 -10.85 15.84
CA TRP A 55 54.97 -10.64 14.95
C TRP A 55 54.59 -10.59 13.47
N TYR A 56 53.61 -11.39 13.04
CA TYR A 56 53.09 -11.34 11.67
C TYR A 56 52.59 -9.93 11.32
N TYR A 57 51.78 -9.34 12.21
CA TYR A 57 51.28 -7.97 12.03
C TYR A 57 52.38 -6.91 12.14
N TYR A 58 53.39 -7.10 12.99
CA TYR A 58 54.53 -6.18 13.08
C TYR A 58 55.38 -6.15 11.79
N PHE A 59 55.61 -7.29 11.16
CA PHE A 59 56.44 -7.34 9.94
C PHE A 59 55.67 -6.92 8.68
N LEU A 60 54.42 -7.37 8.51
CA LEU A 60 53.68 -7.19 7.25
C LEU A 60 52.61 -6.09 7.30
N HIS A 61 52.11 -5.73 8.48
CA HIS A 61 50.92 -4.88 8.62
C HIS A 61 51.03 -3.80 9.71
N LYS A 62 52.25 -3.39 10.11
CA LYS A 62 52.46 -2.47 11.24
C LYS A 62 51.70 -1.15 11.14
N ASN A 63 51.57 -0.59 9.94
CA ASN A 63 50.84 0.66 9.69
C ASN A 63 49.31 0.46 9.74
N TYR A 64 48.84 -0.74 9.40
CA TYR A 64 47.42 -1.08 9.41
C TYR A 64 46.93 -1.35 10.85
N SER A 65 47.66 -2.18 11.60
CA SER A 65 47.29 -2.65 12.94
C SER A 65 47.84 -1.80 14.10
N GLY A 66 48.77 -0.87 13.84
CA GLY A 66 49.42 -0.08 14.89
C GLY A 66 50.33 -0.93 15.80
N ALA A 67 50.94 -1.99 15.25
CA ALA A 67 51.84 -2.88 15.98
C ALA A 67 53.16 -2.19 16.34
N GLU A 68 53.55 -2.22 17.61
CA GLU A 68 54.86 -1.76 18.06
C GLU A 68 55.53 -2.77 18.99
N THR A 69 56.86 -2.87 18.88
CA THR A 69 57.68 -3.67 19.76
C THR A 69 58.04 -2.90 21.01
N TYR A 70 57.96 -3.55 22.17
CA TYR A 70 58.47 -3.02 23.43
C TYR A 70 59.26 -4.09 24.17
N TRP A 71 60.23 -3.66 24.97
CA TRP A 71 60.98 -4.56 25.83
C TRP A 71 60.17 -4.89 27.09
N LYS A 72 59.92 -6.17 27.36
CA LYS A 72 59.29 -6.62 28.61
C LYS A 72 60.34 -7.28 29.50
N TRP A 73 60.59 -6.67 30.66
CA TRP A 73 61.45 -7.24 31.69
C TRP A 73 60.75 -8.41 32.40
N SER A 74 61.38 -9.58 32.43
CA SER A 74 60.90 -10.78 33.12
C SER A 74 62.04 -11.78 33.38
N GLY A 75 63.14 -11.31 33.99
CA GLY A 75 64.34 -12.14 34.25
C GLY A 75 64.90 -12.80 32.98
N PHE A 76 65.15 -14.11 33.04
CA PHE A 76 65.61 -14.93 31.90
C PHE A 76 64.60 -15.05 30.75
N LYS A 77 63.35 -14.61 30.93
CA LYS A 77 62.31 -14.53 29.88
C LYS A 77 62.08 -13.10 29.39
N SER A 78 63.05 -12.20 29.64
CA SER A 78 63.03 -10.84 29.08
C SER A 78 63.18 -10.89 27.56
N GLY A 79 62.46 -10.00 26.87
CA GLY A 79 62.50 -9.96 25.41
C GLY A 79 61.54 -8.96 24.80
N TYR A 80 61.67 -8.78 23.48
CA TYR A 80 60.76 -7.96 22.70
C TYR A 80 59.39 -8.63 22.58
N ARG A 81 58.35 -7.86 22.87
CA ARG A 81 56.96 -8.26 22.64
C ARG A 81 56.27 -7.24 21.76
N VAL A 82 55.33 -7.70 20.96
CA VAL A 82 54.48 -6.84 20.15
C VAL A 82 53.26 -6.47 20.96
N ARG A 83 52.93 -5.18 20.99
CA ARG A 83 51.64 -4.67 21.44
C ARG A 83 51.03 -3.81 20.35
N PHE A 84 49.72 -3.69 20.37
CA PHE A 84 48.99 -2.89 19.39
C PHE A 84 48.50 -1.60 20.04
N LYS A 85 48.63 -0.49 19.30
CA LYS A 85 48.13 0.82 19.71
C LYS A 85 47.18 1.36 18.66
N GLU A 86 45.92 1.51 19.01
CA GLU A 86 44.87 1.96 18.10
C GLU A 86 45.18 3.34 17.48
N HIS A 87 45.73 4.30 18.23
CA HIS A 87 46.08 5.61 17.66
C HIS A 87 47.19 5.56 16.58
N LYS A 88 47.99 4.49 16.54
CA LYS A 88 48.99 4.24 15.50
C LYS A 88 48.45 3.38 14.36
N SER A 89 47.25 2.82 14.51
CA SER A 89 46.59 2.01 13.50
C SER A 89 45.80 2.89 12.53
N ASN A 90 45.75 2.51 11.27
CA ASN A 90 44.86 3.15 10.29
C ASN A 90 43.41 2.68 10.48
N VAL A 91 43.21 1.48 11.05
CA VAL A 91 41.90 0.90 11.29
C VAL A 91 41.52 1.04 12.76
N LYS A 92 40.60 1.97 13.02
CA LYS A 92 40.04 2.23 14.35
C LYS A 92 38.87 1.30 14.65
N THR A 93 38.50 1.21 15.92
CA THR A 93 37.27 0.55 16.39
C THR A 93 36.04 1.08 15.66
N VAL A 94 35.11 0.17 15.38
CA VAL A 94 33.92 0.47 14.57
C VAL A 94 32.82 1.10 15.42
N MET A 95 32.83 0.87 16.75
CA MET A 95 31.76 1.31 17.66
C MET A 95 31.52 2.84 17.64
N PRO A 96 32.54 3.72 17.72
CA PRO A 96 32.31 5.17 17.66
C PRO A 96 31.62 5.61 16.36
N ARG A 97 31.95 4.97 15.22
CA ARG A 97 31.30 5.25 13.95
C ARG A 97 29.85 4.75 13.92
N ARG A 98 29.56 3.58 14.49
CA ARG A 98 28.19 3.05 14.60
C ARG A 98 27.32 3.94 15.47
N ILE A 99 27.81 4.37 16.63
CA ILE A 99 27.06 5.27 17.53
C ILE A 99 26.72 6.57 16.80
N ALA A 100 27.70 7.19 16.15
CA ALA A 100 27.47 8.41 15.38
C ALA A 100 26.47 8.21 14.21
N GLN A 101 26.55 7.06 13.52
CA GLN A 101 25.60 6.70 12.47
C GLN A 101 24.19 6.44 13.02
N GLU A 102 24.07 5.80 14.17
CA GLU A 102 22.80 5.51 14.84
C GLU A 102 22.14 6.81 15.30
N GLU A 103 22.89 7.73 15.89
CA GLU A 103 22.42 9.06 16.28
C GLU A 103 21.94 9.87 15.07
N LEU A 104 22.73 9.89 13.99
CA LEU A 104 22.33 10.53 12.73
C LEU A 104 21.06 9.89 12.13
N GLN A 105 20.95 8.57 12.21
CA GLN A 105 19.77 7.87 11.71
C GLN A 105 18.52 8.21 12.54
N LYS A 106 18.66 8.30 13.87
CA LYS A 106 17.58 8.73 14.77
C LYS A 106 17.11 10.15 14.44
N GLU A 107 18.05 11.06 14.15
CA GLU A 107 17.71 12.43 13.74
C GLU A 107 16.95 12.46 12.41
N LYS A 108 17.40 11.69 11.41
CA LYS A 108 16.70 11.56 10.12
C LYS A 108 15.29 11.00 10.29
N VAL A 109 15.12 9.96 11.11
CA VAL A 109 13.81 9.36 11.40
C VAL A 109 12.91 10.38 12.11
N LYS A 110 13.44 11.10 13.11
CA LYS A 110 12.70 12.13 13.82
C LYS A 110 12.19 13.22 12.88
N LYS A 111 13.05 13.73 11.98
CA LYS A 111 12.66 14.72 10.97
C LYS A 111 11.57 14.17 10.02
N ALA A 112 11.72 12.93 9.56
CA ALA A 112 10.71 12.29 8.71
C ALA A 112 9.37 12.09 9.45
N GLU A 113 9.40 11.81 10.75
CA GLU A 113 8.21 11.68 11.58
C GLU A 113 7.51 13.03 11.79
N GLU A 114 8.26 14.11 12.03
CA GLU A 114 7.73 15.48 12.10
C GLU A 114 7.05 15.90 10.79
N GLU A 115 7.65 15.58 9.63
CA GLU A 115 7.05 15.81 8.31
C GLU A 115 5.81 14.95 8.10
N ARG A 116 5.85 13.67 8.52
CA ARG A 116 4.71 12.76 8.43
C ARG A 116 3.52 13.26 9.22
N VAL A 117 3.71 13.79 10.43
CA VAL A 117 2.61 14.31 11.26
C VAL A 117 1.85 15.42 10.52
N LYS A 118 2.56 16.34 9.86
CA LYS A 118 1.95 17.43 9.08
C LYS A 118 1.18 16.91 7.85
N VAL A 119 1.76 15.94 7.14
CA VAL A 119 1.11 15.35 5.95
C VAL A 119 -0.07 14.47 6.35
N LYS A 120 -0.02 13.84 7.52
CA LYS A 120 -1.05 12.92 7.99
C LYS A 120 -2.40 13.62 8.18
N GLU A 121 -2.43 14.79 8.80
CA GLU A 121 -3.68 15.55 8.99
C GLU A 121 -4.33 15.87 7.64
N MET A 122 -3.55 16.45 6.71
CA MET A 122 -4.01 16.73 5.35
C MET A 122 -4.48 15.46 4.63
N HIS A 123 -3.76 14.35 4.79
CA HIS A 123 -4.12 13.07 4.18
C HIS A 123 -5.43 12.50 4.75
N ASP A 124 -5.59 12.52 6.07
CA ASP A 124 -6.78 12.03 6.76
C ASP A 124 -8.01 12.86 6.33
N GLU A 125 -7.87 14.18 6.16
CA GLU A 125 -8.92 15.03 5.60
C GLU A 125 -9.26 14.70 4.14
N GLU A 126 -8.27 14.51 3.28
CA GLU A 126 -8.49 14.15 1.87
C GLU A 126 -9.19 12.79 1.75
N VAL A 127 -8.85 11.84 2.62
CA VAL A 127 -9.50 10.52 2.68
C VAL A 127 -10.97 10.67 3.06
N VAL A 128 -11.29 11.48 4.07
CA VAL A 128 -12.69 11.74 4.47
C VAL A 128 -13.45 12.46 3.36
N ARG A 129 -12.87 13.48 2.73
CA ARG A 129 -13.50 14.21 1.61
C ARG A 129 -13.70 13.30 0.40
N ALA A 130 -12.75 12.42 0.08
CA ALA A 130 -12.91 11.44 -0.98
C ALA A 130 -14.00 10.41 -0.65
N ALA A 131 -14.09 9.95 0.59
CA ALA A 131 -15.15 9.04 1.03
C ALA A 131 -16.55 9.67 0.87
N ASP A 132 -16.71 10.95 1.24
CA ASP A 132 -17.97 11.67 1.05
C ASP A 132 -18.36 11.78 -0.43
N ARG A 133 -17.41 12.12 -1.32
CA ARG A 133 -17.70 12.26 -2.75
C ARG A 133 -18.04 10.95 -3.45
N ASN A 134 -17.50 9.83 -2.97
CA ASN A 134 -17.65 8.53 -3.60
C ASN A 134 -19.02 7.88 -3.37
N VAL A 135 -19.69 8.21 -2.27
CA VAL A 135 -20.96 7.58 -1.88
C VAL A 135 -22.07 8.60 -1.81
N ASP A 136 -23.15 8.32 -2.52
CA ASP A 136 -24.38 9.10 -2.42
C ASP A 136 -25.19 8.70 -1.20
N LEU A 137 -25.05 9.47 -0.12
CA LEU A 137 -25.76 9.24 1.13
C LEU A 137 -27.18 9.83 1.10
N VAL A 138 -27.42 10.80 0.22
CA VAL A 138 -28.60 11.66 0.24
C VAL A 138 -29.74 11.08 -0.60
N TYR A 139 -29.45 10.38 -1.70
CA TYR A 139 -30.49 9.84 -2.59
C TYR A 139 -31.55 8.99 -1.89
N SER A 140 -31.16 8.27 -0.84
CA SER A 140 -32.08 7.43 -0.05
C SER A 140 -33.29 8.19 0.50
N SER A 141 -33.13 9.47 0.89
CA SER A 141 -34.22 10.28 1.44
C SER A 141 -35.16 10.84 0.37
N PHE A 142 -34.69 10.97 -0.88
CA PHE A 142 -35.48 11.51 -2.00
C PHE A 142 -36.07 10.42 -2.90
N LYS A 143 -35.53 9.21 -2.86
CA LYS A 143 -35.92 8.09 -3.72
C LYS A 143 -37.43 7.84 -3.75
N ASP A 144 -38.06 7.78 -2.58
CA ASP A 144 -39.48 7.49 -2.47
C ASP A 144 -40.35 8.61 -3.03
N ASP A 145 -39.95 9.87 -2.81
CA ASP A 145 -40.61 11.03 -3.40
C ASP A 145 -40.50 11.04 -4.92
N PHE A 146 -39.31 10.77 -5.48
CA PHE A 146 -39.12 10.67 -6.92
C PHE A 146 -39.96 9.55 -7.53
N ASN A 147 -39.95 8.36 -6.92
CA ASN A 147 -40.74 7.23 -7.40
C ASN A 147 -42.25 7.53 -7.36
N ARG A 148 -42.72 8.16 -6.28
CA ARG A 148 -44.13 8.55 -6.13
C ARG A 148 -44.55 9.57 -7.19
N MET A 149 -43.75 10.61 -7.42
CA MET A 149 -44.06 11.63 -8.41
C MET A 149 -43.96 11.09 -9.84
N GLN A 150 -42.97 10.26 -10.14
CA GLN A 150 -42.84 9.59 -11.43
C GLN A 150 -44.03 8.68 -11.72
N GLY A 151 -44.51 7.95 -10.70
CA GLY A 151 -45.74 7.15 -10.80
C GLY A 151 -46.95 8.02 -11.14
N ALA A 152 -47.17 9.10 -10.39
CA ALA A 152 -48.28 10.02 -10.63
C ALA A 152 -48.23 10.67 -12.02
N ILE A 153 -47.03 11.06 -12.50
CA ILE A 153 -46.84 11.60 -13.85
C ILE A 153 -47.20 10.54 -14.90
N THR A 154 -46.66 9.34 -14.79
CA THR A 154 -46.86 8.26 -15.77
C THR A 154 -48.34 7.86 -15.86
N GLU A 155 -49.00 7.69 -14.71
CA GLU A 155 -50.43 7.39 -14.63
C GLU A 155 -51.28 8.53 -15.21
N GLY A 156 -50.97 9.77 -14.84
CA GLY A 156 -51.70 10.95 -15.33
C GLY A 156 -51.56 11.15 -16.84
N LEU A 157 -50.36 10.97 -17.40
CA LEU A 157 -50.12 11.07 -18.84
C LEU A 157 -50.82 9.94 -19.62
N SER A 158 -50.78 8.70 -19.11
CA SER A 158 -51.51 7.56 -19.69
C SER A 158 -53.02 7.80 -19.68
N TYR A 159 -53.56 8.32 -18.57
CA TYR A 159 -54.96 8.72 -18.47
C TYR A 159 -55.32 9.79 -19.50
N CYS A 160 -54.49 10.83 -19.64
CA CYS A 160 -54.72 11.89 -20.63
C CYS A 160 -54.79 11.34 -22.06
N LEU A 161 -53.89 10.42 -22.41
CA LEU A 161 -53.83 9.84 -23.74
C LEU A 161 -55.04 8.95 -24.05
N THR A 162 -55.41 8.09 -23.11
CA THR A 162 -56.55 7.16 -23.23
C THR A 162 -57.88 7.90 -23.28
N LYS A 163 -58.10 8.86 -22.37
CA LYS A 163 -59.36 9.61 -22.28
C LYS A 163 -59.55 10.55 -23.47
N SER A 164 -58.49 11.23 -23.92
CA SER A 164 -58.58 12.16 -25.07
C SER A 164 -58.56 11.49 -26.45
N LYS A 165 -58.47 10.15 -26.52
CA LYS A 165 -58.31 9.38 -27.78
C LYS A 165 -57.14 9.91 -28.63
N GLY A 166 -56.04 10.30 -27.97
CA GLY A 166 -54.83 10.82 -28.63
C GLY A 166 -54.85 12.31 -29.01
N LYS A 167 -55.94 13.05 -28.75
CA LYS A 167 -56.01 14.49 -29.10
C LYS A 167 -55.01 15.36 -28.32
N LEU A 168 -54.66 14.95 -27.09
CA LEU A 168 -53.68 15.64 -26.25
C LEU A 168 -52.24 15.09 -26.40
N TYR A 169 -51.97 14.31 -27.46
CA TYR A 169 -50.66 13.72 -27.68
C TYR A 169 -49.49 14.73 -27.68
N PRO A 170 -49.60 15.92 -28.31
CA PRO A 170 -48.49 16.89 -28.29
C PRO A 170 -48.10 17.33 -26.88
N GLN A 171 -49.08 17.60 -26.01
CA GLN A 171 -48.84 18.00 -24.62
C GLN A 171 -48.30 16.84 -23.79
N VAL A 172 -48.85 15.63 -23.99
CA VAL A 172 -48.37 14.42 -23.32
C VAL A 172 -46.91 14.14 -23.67
N ASN A 173 -46.54 14.25 -24.94
CA ASN A 173 -45.18 14.01 -25.41
C ASN A 173 -44.18 15.04 -24.87
N GLU A 174 -44.59 16.31 -24.76
CA GLU A 174 -43.76 17.36 -24.16
C GLU A 174 -43.51 17.10 -22.66
N PHE A 175 -44.56 16.77 -21.90
CA PHE A 175 -44.42 16.45 -20.48
C PHE A 175 -43.64 15.16 -20.24
N GLN A 176 -43.79 14.16 -21.12
CA GLN A 176 -42.98 12.95 -21.07
C GLN A 176 -41.49 13.28 -21.27
N ARG A 177 -41.14 14.10 -22.28
CA ARG A 177 -39.76 14.54 -22.49
C ARG A 177 -39.19 15.29 -21.29
N GLN A 178 -39.97 16.17 -20.68
CA GLN A 178 -39.54 16.90 -19.49
C GLN A 178 -39.30 15.95 -18.31
N ASN A 179 -40.18 14.97 -18.11
CA ASN A 179 -39.99 13.92 -17.11
C ASN A 179 -38.70 13.12 -17.36
N ASP A 180 -38.48 12.68 -18.61
CA ASP A 180 -37.31 11.90 -18.99
C ASP A 180 -36.01 12.67 -18.72
N MET A 181 -35.97 13.97 -19.03
CA MET A 181 -34.83 14.84 -18.73
C MET A 181 -34.53 14.94 -17.23
N ILE A 182 -35.57 15.09 -16.40
CA ILE A 182 -35.41 15.14 -14.94
C ILE A 182 -34.92 13.78 -14.42
N CYS A 183 -35.52 12.67 -14.87
CA CYS A 183 -35.10 11.32 -14.49
C CYS A 183 -33.64 11.02 -14.89
N GLN A 184 -33.23 11.45 -16.08
CA GLN A 184 -31.83 11.33 -16.52
C GLN A 184 -30.89 12.18 -15.66
N SER A 185 -31.30 13.38 -15.27
CA SER A 185 -30.51 14.26 -14.41
C SER A 185 -30.33 13.69 -13.00
N ILE A 186 -31.40 13.11 -12.43
CA ILE A 186 -31.35 12.38 -11.16
C ILE A 186 -30.40 11.19 -11.28
N ALA A 187 -30.52 10.39 -12.34
CA ALA A 187 -29.66 9.23 -12.57
C ALA A 187 -28.17 9.61 -12.75
N TYR A 188 -27.90 10.74 -13.42
CA TYR A 188 -26.55 11.27 -13.59
C TYR A 188 -25.95 11.70 -12.25
N THR A 189 -26.69 12.47 -11.44
CA THR A 189 -26.25 12.93 -10.12
C THR A 189 -26.06 11.78 -9.13
N HIS A 190 -26.85 10.72 -9.26
CA HIS A 190 -26.72 9.50 -8.46
C HIS A 190 -25.56 8.59 -8.89
N LYS A 191 -25.00 8.78 -10.08
CA LYS A 191 -23.95 7.91 -10.62
C LYS A 191 -22.71 7.98 -9.71
N GLN A 192 -22.28 6.81 -9.25
CA GLN A 192 -21.11 6.65 -8.38
C GLN A 192 -19.91 6.13 -9.18
N GLY A 193 -18.70 6.45 -8.70
CA GLY A 193 -17.44 5.95 -9.24
C GLY A 193 -16.52 7.02 -9.78
N ILE A 194 -15.34 6.59 -10.24
CA ILE A 194 -14.25 7.45 -10.71
C ILE A 194 -14.77 8.38 -11.83
N GLY A 195 -14.61 9.68 -11.65
CA GLY A 195 -15.08 10.72 -12.56
C GLY A 195 -16.51 11.23 -12.31
N ASN A 196 -17.24 10.66 -11.35
CA ASN A 196 -18.57 11.14 -10.89
C ASN A 196 -18.54 11.49 -9.39
N GLU A 197 -17.38 11.90 -8.90
CA GLU A 197 -17.18 12.34 -7.53
C GLU A 197 -17.90 13.67 -7.30
N LEU A 198 -18.93 13.66 -6.45
CA LEU A 198 -19.69 14.84 -6.09
C LEU A 198 -19.95 14.84 -4.60
N GLU A 199 -19.66 15.96 -3.94
CA GLU A 199 -19.92 16.15 -2.50
C GLU A 199 -21.41 15.95 -2.21
N ASN A 200 -21.72 15.35 -1.06
CA ASN A 200 -23.12 15.07 -0.71
C ASN A 200 -23.94 16.36 -0.51
N SER A 201 -23.31 17.47 -0.11
CA SER A 201 -23.95 18.79 -0.07
C SER A 201 -24.49 19.22 -1.43
N LYS A 202 -23.68 19.10 -2.48
CA LYS A 202 -24.08 19.45 -3.86
C LYS A 202 -25.13 18.49 -4.42
N ARG A 203 -25.03 17.19 -4.08
CA ARG A 203 -26.09 16.21 -4.42
C ARG A 203 -27.42 16.61 -3.78
N GLN A 204 -27.40 16.99 -2.50
CA GLN A 204 -28.59 17.41 -1.79
C GLN A 204 -29.24 18.64 -2.44
N GLU A 205 -28.45 19.66 -2.76
CA GLU A 205 -28.95 20.85 -3.46
C GLU A 205 -29.59 20.49 -4.80
N ALA A 206 -28.93 19.65 -5.60
CA ALA A 206 -29.47 19.18 -6.88
C ALA A 206 -30.77 18.37 -6.71
N TYR A 207 -30.84 17.47 -5.73
CA TYR A 207 -32.05 16.68 -5.47
C TYR A 207 -33.23 17.53 -5.00
N VAL A 208 -32.99 18.57 -4.20
CA VAL A 208 -34.03 19.54 -3.83
C VAL A 208 -34.55 20.28 -5.06
N GLU A 209 -33.66 20.68 -5.98
CA GLU A 209 -34.05 21.32 -7.22
C GLU A 209 -34.86 20.38 -8.13
N TYR A 210 -34.39 19.14 -8.33
CA TYR A 210 -35.12 18.15 -9.14
C TYR A 210 -36.48 17.82 -8.54
N LYS A 211 -36.57 17.75 -7.21
CA LYS A 211 -37.85 17.56 -6.52
C LYS A 211 -38.83 18.68 -6.86
N LYS A 212 -38.39 19.94 -6.76
CA LYS A 212 -39.22 21.10 -7.12
C LYS A 212 -39.66 21.06 -8.58
N GLN A 213 -38.75 20.77 -9.51
CA GLN A 213 -39.07 20.66 -10.94
C GLN A 213 -40.10 19.55 -11.21
N MET A 214 -39.98 18.42 -10.51
CA MET A 214 -40.90 17.29 -10.65
C MET A 214 -42.27 17.59 -10.02
N GLU A 215 -42.33 18.31 -8.88
CA GLU A 215 -43.58 18.80 -8.28
C GLU A 215 -44.33 19.75 -9.21
N GLU A 216 -43.61 20.67 -9.87
CA GLU A 216 -44.18 21.56 -10.90
C GLU A 216 -44.70 20.77 -12.11
N LEU A 217 -44.01 19.69 -12.51
CA LEU A 217 -44.46 18.82 -13.60
C LEU A 217 -45.70 18.01 -13.20
N VAL A 218 -45.74 17.43 -12.00
CA VAL A 218 -46.93 16.75 -11.44
C VAL A 218 -48.15 17.69 -11.48
N SER A 219 -47.97 18.94 -11.04
CA SER A 219 -49.05 19.94 -11.05
C SER A 219 -49.56 20.25 -12.45
N ARG A 220 -48.66 20.34 -13.44
CA ARG A 220 -49.02 20.54 -14.85
C ARG A 220 -49.72 19.32 -15.45
N VAL A 221 -49.30 18.11 -15.10
CA VAL A 221 -49.97 16.87 -15.50
C VAL A 221 -51.37 16.78 -14.90
N ALA A 222 -51.54 17.15 -13.62
CA ALA A 222 -52.86 17.19 -12.98
C ALA A 222 -53.82 18.17 -13.71
N HIS A 223 -53.33 19.33 -14.14
CA HIS A 223 -54.11 20.25 -14.96
C HIS A 223 -54.48 19.63 -16.32
N LEU A 224 -53.55 18.93 -16.98
CA LEU A 224 -53.82 18.24 -18.23
C LEU A 224 -54.87 17.12 -18.06
N VAL A 225 -54.84 16.40 -16.94
CA VAL A 225 -55.86 15.39 -16.59
C VAL A 225 -57.23 16.04 -16.48
N GLY A 226 -57.34 17.21 -15.85
CA GLY A 226 -58.59 17.99 -15.80
C GLY A 226 -59.11 18.38 -17.19
N MET A 227 -58.21 18.78 -18.10
CA MET A 227 -58.59 19.05 -19.49
C MET A 227 -59.02 17.78 -20.23
N ALA A 228 -58.34 16.65 -19.99
CA ALA A 228 -58.65 15.37 -20.62
C ALA A 228 -60.06 14.89 -20.27
N GLN A 229 -60.56 15.18 -19.06
CA GLN A 229 -61.92 14.84 -18.64
C GLN A 229 -63.01 15.51 -19.49
N GLN A 230 -62.73 16.65 -20.12
CA GLN A 230 -63.68 17.35 -21.00
C GLN A 230 -63.81 16.66 -22.37
N TYR A 231 -62.88 15.77 -22.73
CA TYR A 231 -62.97 14.97 -23.94
C TYR A 231 -63.86 13.75 -23.67
N TYR A 232 -65.07 13.78 -24.24
CA TYR A 232 -66.05 12.69 -24.22
C TYR A 232 -65.68 11.51 -25.14
#